data_AF-A0A4S3PQK5-F1
#
_entry.id   AF-A0A4S3PQK5-F1
#
_cell.length_a   1.000
_cell.length_b   1.000
_cell.length_c   1.000
_cell.angle_alpha   90.00
_cell.angle_beta   90.00
_cell.angle_gamma   90.00
#
_symmetry.space_group_name_H-M   'P 1'
#
loop_
_entity.id
_entity.type
_entity.pdbx_description
1 polymer ?
#
loop_
_entity_poly.entity_id
_entity_poly.type
_entity_poly.pdbx_seq_one_letter_code
_entity_poly.pdbx_strand_id
1 'polypeptide(L)'
;MKNRPNIFKFATKELTQDAFIVWSLSWINVPGDFPEKRYGLELLNTMLKLHDIHVPSNVIDSIEVIRQYKNIDILIRFSAGHKKYQIIIEDKTNTAMHSGQLEKYFNLLKSENNKDDMEILGVYYKTGYIFDNEVSYIDRFNEKIGKFKVFNRQEMIHVISTYIDVISSDIFHDYYDYILELQQEEELIKANLASKELDKVKSSLKTDVGQWIFMKELFGKIAEKDDKTSIRRGNSSGRPWTQCSFIPSNTSDEFPEALFYRLDRRKEGYYLSVRQYYNYEANASKLNQPLDSYRREKVERLQALIQLFEDTMQHFKKENPRYLLENGKRVTDRAGKKESEIGVFFINEKNTPDKIMEFIPEFHHRFLKEIKGEWELN
;
A
#
# COMPACT_ATOMS: atom_id res chain seq x y z
N MET A 1 21.89 -21.56 -11.24
CA MET A 1 21.51 -21.77 -12.65
C MET A 1 20.85 -20.49 -13.14
N LYS A 2 21.35 -19.79 -14.17
CA LYS A 2 20.87 -18.44 -14.53
C LYS A 2 20.41 -18.25 -15.99
N ASN A 3 20.17 -19.34 -16.73
CA ASN A 3 19.92 -19.29 -18.17
C ASN A 3 18.64 -19.99 -18.66
N ARG A 4 17.74 -20.48 -17.80
CA ARG A 4 16.44 -21.02 -18.24
C ARG A 4 15.33 -19.99 -18.07
N PRO A 5 14.38 -19.87 -19.02
CA PRO A 5 13.21 -19.02 -18.86
C PRO A 5 12.39 -19.44 -17.63
N ASN A 6 11.83 -18.46 -16.93
CA ASN A 6 10.95 -18.67 -15.77
C ASN A 6 9.55 -18.17 -16.12
N ILE A 7 8.55 -19.06 -16.04
CA ILE A 7 7.18 -18.77 -16.48
C ILE A 7 6.52 -17.65 -15.67
N PHE A 8 6.84 -17.52 -14.38
CA PHE A 8 6.24 -16.52 -13.49
C PHE A 8 6.70 -15.09 -13.82
N LYS A 9 7.81 -14.93 -14.55
CA LYS A 9 8.23 -13.62 -15.10
C LYS A 9 7.30 -13.11 -16.21
N PHE A 10 6.60 -14.01 -16.89
CA PHE A 10 5.65 -13.66 -17.95
C PHE A 10 4.20 -13.69 -17.46
N ALA A 11 3.91 -14.55 -16.48
CA ALA A 11 2.60 -14.78 -15.93
C ALA A 11 2.47 -14.11 -14.54
N THR A 12 2.70 -12.80 -14.48
CA THR A 12 2.80 -12.03 -13.23
C THR A 12 1.45 -11.68 -12.58
N LYS A 13 0.35 -12.29 -13.04
CA LYS A 13 -1.00 -11.99 -12.58
C LYS A 13 -1.40 -12.94 -11.44
N GLU A 14 -2.32 -12.48 -10.60
CA GLU A 14 -2.93 -13.22 -9.47
C GLU A 14 -3.35 -14.65 -9.89
N LEU A 15 -3.99 -14.82 -11.06
CA LEU A 15 -4.38 -16.15 -11.55
C LEU A 15 -3.26 -17.20 -11.66
N THR A 16 -2.01 -16.78 -11.87
CA THR A 16 -0.86 -17.70 -11.96
C THR A 16 -0.36 -18.06 -10.57
N GLN A 17 -0.39 -17.09 -9.65
CA GLN A 17 -0.12 -17.30 -8.24
C GLN A 17 -1.18 -18.22 -7.62
N ASP A 18 -2.47 -18.02 -7.94
CA ASP A 18 -3.56 -18.94 -7.56
C ASP A 18 -3.28 -20.38 -7.99
N ALA A 19 -2.88 -20.54 -9.26
CA ALA A 19 -2.60 -21.85 -9.84
C ALA A 19 -1.44 -22.54 -9.13
N PHE A 20 -0.40 -21.79 -8.74
CA PHE A 20 0.72 -22.32 -7.97
C PHE A 20 0.29 -22.78 -6.56
N ILE A 21 -0.50 -21.97 -5.85
CA ILE A 21 -0.98 -22.33 -4.51
C ILE A 21 -1.88 -23.58 -4.59
N VAL A 22 -2.79 -23.63 -5.56
CA VAL A 22 -3.67 -24.78 -5.77
C VAL A 22 -2.88 -26.04 -6.13
N TRP A 23 -1.90 -25.91 -7.04
CA TRP A 23 -0.97 -27.00 -7.37
C TRP A 23 -0.26 -27.52 -6.12
N SER A 24 0.28 -26.62 -5.30
CA SER A 24 1.00 -26.95 -4.06
C SER A 24 0.12 -27.70 -3.07
N LEU A 25 -1.09 -27.21 -2.82
CA LEU A 25 -2.03 -27.81 -1.86
C LEU A 25 -2.64 -29.12 -2.39
N SER A 26 -2.83 -29.27 -3.70
CA SER A 26 -3.40 -30.49 -4.28
C SER A 26 -2.51 -31.72 -4.06
N TRP A 27 -1.20 -31.54 -3.88
CA TRP A 27 -0.28 -32.62 -3.54
C TRP A 27 -0.61 -33.31 -2.21
N ILE A 28 -1.32 -32.66 -1.30
CA ILE A 28 -1.79 -33.26 -0.04
C ILE A 28 -2.62 -34.53 -0.32
N ASN A 29 -3.43 -34.51 -1.37
CA ASN A 29 -4.32 -35.61 -1.73
C ASN A 29 -3.63 -36.74 -2.49
N VAL A 30 -2.38 -36.56 -2.92
CA VAL A 30 -1.66 -37.59 -3.67
C VAL A 30 -1.29 -38.73 -2.71
N PRO A 31 -1.67 -40.00 -3.00
CA PRO A 31 -1.28 -41.14 -2.18
C PRO A 31 0.24 -41.37 -2.22
N GLY A 32 0.83 -41.70 -1.08
CA GLY A 32 2.28 -41.83 -0.94
C GLY A 32 2.90 -40.64 -0.20
N ASP A 33 4.23 -40.66 -0.13
CA ASP A 33 5.04 -39.68 0.59
C ASP A 33 6.02 -39.02 -0.38
N PHE A 34 5.60 -37.87 -0.90
CA PHE A 34 6.36 -37.05 -1.85
C PHE A 34 6.83 -35.76 -1.18
N PRO A 35 8.01 -35.23 -1.52
CA PRO A 35 8.47 -33.93 -1.05
C PRO A 35 7.42 -32.82 -1.25
N GLU A 36 6.72 -32.81 -2.39
CA GLU A 36 5.66 -31.84 -2.71
C GLU A 36 4.45 -31.97 -1.78
N LYS A 37 4.11 -33.19 -1.35
CA LYS A 37 3.05 -33.43 -0.37
C LYS A 37 3.42 -32.87 0.99
N ARG A 38 4.65 -33.09 1.44
CA ARG A 38 5.17 -32.53 2.70
C ARG A 38 5.19 -31.01 2.66
N TYR A 39 5.61 -30.42 1.54
CA TYR A 39 5.53 -28.99 1.30
C TYR A 39 4.09 -28.47 1.34
N GLY A 40 3.15 -29.13 0.66
CA GLY A 40 1.73 -28.76 0.70
C GLY A 40 1.16 -28.79 2.12
N LEU A 41 1.48 -29.83 2.90
CA LEU A 41 1.10 -29.95 4.31
C LEU A 41 1.73 -28.84 5.17
N GLU A 42 3.01 -28.52 4.98
CA GLU A 42 3.65 -27.43 5.73
C GLU A 42 3.05 -26.08 5.35
N LEU A 43 2.77 -25.83 4.07
CA LEU A 43 2.10 -24.61 3.62
C LEU A 43 0.72 -24.44 4.28
N LEU A 44 -0.09 -25.50 4.31
CA LEU A 44 -1.38 -25.51 5.02
C LEU A 44 -1.19 -25.26 6.52
N ASN A 45 -0.22 -25.92 7.14
CA ASN A 45 0.06 -25.76 8.57
C ASN A 45 0.56 -24.34 8.91
N THR A 46 1.38 -23.72 8.06
CA THR A 46 1.79 -22.32 8.23
C THR A 46 0.57 -21.40 8.23
N MET A 47 -0.37 -21.59 7.29
CA MET A 47 -1.61 -20.82 7.26
C MET A 47 -2.47 -21.02 8.52
N LEU A 48 -2.55 -22.24 9.05
CA LEU A 48 -3.26 -22.52 10.31
C LEU A 48 -2.56 -21.87 11.53
N LYS A 49 -1.23 -21.91 11.59
CA LYS A 49 -0.43 -21.30 12.65
C LYS A 49 -0.62 -19.78 12.73
N LEU A 50 -0.91 -19.09 11.62
CA LEU A 50 -1.26 -17.67 11.64
C LEU A 50 -2.49 -17.35 12.53
N HIS A 51 -3.35 -18.36 12.73
CA HIS A 51 -4.55 -18.29 13.57
C HIS A 51 -4.38 -19.02 14.91
N ASP A 52 -3.15 -19.32 15.32
CA ASP A 52 -2.82 -20.09 16.52
C ASP A 52 -3.40 -21.52 16.52
N ILE A 53 -3.77 -22.05 15.34
CA ILE A 53 -4.35 -23.38 15.18
C ILE A 53 -3.26 -24.39 14.85
N HIS A 54 -3.21 -25.45 15.65
CA HIS A 54 -2.27 -26.54 15.50
C HIS A 54 -3.02 -27.83 15.16
N VAL A 55 -2.83 -28.33 13.94
CA VAL A 55 -3.41 -29.59 13.46
C VAL A 55 -2.28 -30.55 13.12
N PRO A 56 -2.18 -31.72 13.78
CA PRO A 56 -1.22 -32.74 13.39
C PRO A 56 -1.47 -33.22 11.95
N SER A 57 -0.43 -33.26 11.11
CA SER A 57 -0.61 -33.63 9.68
C SER A 57 -1.19 -35.04 9.48
N ASN A 58 -1.01 -35.94 10.44
CA ASN A 58 -1.55 -37.31 10.39
C ASN A 58 -3.06 -37.41 10.64
N VAL A 59 -3.73 -36.31 11.01
CA VAL A 59 -5.19 -36.28 11.18
C VAL A 59 -5.92 -35.60 10.02
N ILE A 60 -5.19 -35.19 8.97
CA ILE A 60 -5.75 -34.62 7.74
C ILE A 60 -5.72 -35.72 6.66
N ASP A 61 -6.86 -36.36 6.42
CA ASP A 61 -6.95 -37.44 5.43
C ASP A 61 -6.90 -36.93 4.00
N SER A 62 -7.63 -35.85 3.72
CA SER A 62 -7.71 -35.19 2.41
C SER A 62 -8.23 -33.76 2.56
N ILE A 63 -7.98 -32.95 1.54
CA ILE A 63 -8.49 -31.58 1.46
C ILE A 63 -9.20 -31.37 0.11
N GLU A 64 -10.23 -30.54 0.09
CA GLU A 64 -10.83 -30.02 -1.13
C GLU A 64 -10.24 -28.64 -1.40
N VAL A 65 -9.65 -28.42 -2.59
CA VAL A 65 -9.09 -27.12 -3.00
C VAL A 65 -9.89 -26.59 -4.19
N ILE A 66 -10.65 -25.52 -4.00
CA ILE A 66 -11.58 -24.97 -4.98
C ILE A 66 -11.07 -23.60 -5.43
N ARG A 67 -10.95 -23.38 -6.74
CA ARG A 67 -10.60 -22.08 -7.33
C ARG A 67 -11.85 -21.26 -7.65
N GLN A 68 -11.75 -19.94 -7.47
CA GLN A 68 -12.75 -18.97 -7.90
C GLN A 68 -14.17 -19.27 -7.36
N TYR A 69 -14.26 -19.80 -6.13
CA TYR A 69 -15.53 -20.18 -5.53
C TYR A 69 -16.35 -18.94 -5.19
N LYS A 70 -17.36 -18.62 -6.01
CA LYS A 70 -18.24 -17.45 -5.80
C LYS A 70 -17.45 -16.15 -5.59
N ASN A 71 -16.38 -15.98 -6.37
CA ASN A 71 -15.40 -14.87 -6.33
C ASN A 71 -14.35 -14.94 -5.20
N ILE A 72 -14.31 -16.00 -4.38
CA ILE A 72 -13.16 -16.29 -3.53
C ILE A 72 -12.05 -16.89 -4.40
N ASP A 73 -10.84 -16.34 -4.36
CA ASP A 73 -9.72 -16.79 -5.21
C ASP A 73 -9.42 -18.28 -5.00
N ILE A 74 -9.19 -18.70 -3.75
CA ILE A 74 -9.06 -20.12 -3.38
C ILE A 74 -9.82 -20.39 -2.08
N LEU A 75 -10.59 -21.48 -2.07
CA LEU A 75 -11.26 -22.02 -0.89
C LEU A 75 -10.75 -23.43 -0.61
N ILE A 76 -10.21 -23.65 0.59
CA ILE A 76 -9.83 -24.97 1.09
C ILE A 76 -10.91 -25.48 2.03
N ARG A 77 -11.31 -26.75 1.92
CA ARG A 77 -12.18 -27.41 2.88
C ARG A 77 -11.58 -28.72 3.33
N PHE A 78 -11.53 -28.97 4.64
CA PHE A 78 -11.05 -30.25 5.15
C PHE A 78 -11.59 -30.54 6.55
N SER A 79 -11.43 -31.78 6.99
CA SER A 79 -11.71 -32.18 8.37
C SER A 79 -10.41 -32.60 9.05
N ALA A 80 -10.28 -32.29 10.33
CA ALA A 80 -9.22 -32.81 11.18
C ALA A 80 -9.84 -33.32 12.48
N GLY A 81 -9.89 -34.64 12.64
CA GLY A 81 -10.70 -35.28 13.67
C GLY A 81 -12.18 -34.89 13.52
N HIS A 82 -12.78 -34.31 14.57
CA HIS A 82 -14.19 -33.89 14.57
C HIS A 82 -14.43 -32.47 14.06
N LYS A 83 -13.36 -31.68 13.88
CA LYS A 83 -13.48 -30.28 13.44
C LYS A 83 -13.44 -30.18 11.93
N LYS A 84 -14.22 -29.24 11.38
CA LYS A 84 -14.21 -28.90 9.96
C LYS A 84 -13.64 -27.51 9.77
N TYR A 85 -12.83 -27.36 8.74
CA TYR A 85 -12.16 -26.11 8.42
C TYR A 85 -12.55 -25.66 7.01
N GLN A 86 -12.77 -24.36 6.88
CA GLN A 86 -12.79 -23.66 5.60
C GLN A 86 -11.75 -22.55 5.65
N ILE A 87 -10.79 -22.56 4.72
CA ILE A 87 -9.80 -21.49 4.60
C ILE A 87 -10.05 -20.74 3.31
N ILE A 88 -10.41 -19.47 3.43
CA ILE A 88 -10.43 -18.50 2.34
C ILE A 88 -9.00 -18.03 2.14
N ILE A 89 -8.44 -18.16 0.95
CA ILE A 89 -7.23 -17.44 0.55
C ILE A 89 -7.66 -16.37 -0.45
N GLU A 90 -7.48 -15.11 -0.06
CA GLU A 90 -7.58 -13.97 -0.97
C GLU A 90 -6.16 -13.67 -1.48
N ASP A 91 -5.96 -13.81 -2.78
CA ASP A 91 -4.66 -13.69 -3.43
C ASP A 91 -4.44 -12.29 -3.98
N LYS A 92 -3.28 -11.71 -3.72
CA LYS A 92 -2.88 -10.43 -4.31
C LYS A 92 -1.42 -10.47 -4.74
N THR A 93 -1.13 -9.86 -5.88
CA THR A 93 0.25 -9.61 -6.33
C THR A 93 0.68 -8.22 -5.88
N ASN A 94 0.33 -7.19 -6.66
CA ASN A 94 0.67 -5.79 -6.37
C ASN A 94 -0.54 -4.94 -5.97
N THR A 95 -1.74 -5.46 -6.21
CA THR A 95 -2.98 -4.72 -5.97
C THR A 95 -3.36 -4.77 -4.49
N ALA A 96 -4.15 -3.78 -4.08
CA ALA A 96 -4.83 -3.82 -2.80
C ALA A 96 -6.25 -4.35 -3.01
N MET A 97 -6.80 -4.92 -1.95
CA MET A 97 -8.17 -5.41 -1.96
C MET A 97 -9.19 -4.26 -1.97
N HIS A 98 -10.37 -4.52 -2.53
CA HIS A 98 -11.51 -3.61 -2.48
C HIS A 98 -12.28 -3.75 -1.16
N SER A 99 -12.80 -2.62 -0.66
CA SER A 99 -13.59 -2.58 0.57
C SER A 99 -14.80 -3.51 0.50
N GLY A 100 -15.01 -4.32 1.53
CA GLY A 100 -16.17 -5.20 1.69
C GLY A 100 -16.03 -6.62 1.12
N GLN A 101 -14.93 -6.93 0.40
CA GLN A 101 -14.70 -8.29 -0.13
C GLN A 101 -14.63 -9.35 0.98
N LEU A 102 -13.82 -9.12 2.03
CA LEU A 102 -13.67 -10.07 3.14
C LEU A 102 -15.00 -10.37 3.86
N GLU A 103 -15.78 -9.33 4.12
CA GLU A 103 -17.08 -9.46 4.78
C GLU A 103 -18.05 -10.27 3.93
N LYS A 104 -18.08 -10.00 2.62
CA LYS A 104 -18.92 -10.75 1.67
C LYS A 104 -18.55 -12.23 1.65
N TYR A 105 -17.27 -12.57 1.56
CA TYR A 105 -16.83 -13.97 1.53
C TYR A 105 -17.15 -14.71 2.82
N PHE A 106 -16.90 -14.05 3.96
CA PHE A 106 -17.14 -14.64 5.25
C PHE A 106 -18.64 -14.86 5.52
N ASN A 107 -19.48 -13.86 5.22
CA ASN A 107 -20.93 -13.97 5.37
C ASN A 107 -21.52 -15.01 4.40
N LEU A 108 -20.98 -15.10 3.18
CA LEU A 108 -21.34 -16.14 2.22
C LEU A 108 -21.12 -17.55 2.82
N LEU A 109 -19.90 -17.85 3.29
CA LEU A 109 -19.61 -19.17 3.86
C LEU A 109 -20.40 -19.43 5.14
N LYS A 110 -20.56 -18.43 6.02
CA LYS A 110 -21.42 -18.55 7.20
C LYS A 110 -22.86 -18.94 6.83
N SER A 111 -23.43 -18.33 5.78
CA SER A 111 -24.81 -18.62 5.36
C SER A 111 -24.98 -20.02 4.75
N GLU A 112 -23.91 -20.61 4.21
CA GLU A 112 -23.91 -21.97 3.66
C GLU A 112 -23.75 -23.04 4.74
N ASN A 113 -23.16 -22.67 5.89
CA ASN A 113 -22.82 -23.60 6.95
C ASN A 113 -23.94 -23.62 8.01
N ASN A 114 -24.67 -24.73 8.09
CA ASN A 114 -25.77 -24.93 9.05
C ASN A 114 -25.31 -25.50 10.43
N LYS A 115 -24.01 -25.47 10.76
CA LYS A 115 -23.47 -26.20 11.94
C LYS A 115 -22.39 -25.42 12.70
N ASP A 116 -22.39 -25.56 14.02
CA ASP A 116 -21.46 -24.90 14.96
C ASP A 116 -20.01 -25.44 14.91
N ASP A 117 -19.76 -26.58 14.25
CA ASP A 117 -18.44 -27.25 14.22
C ASP A 117 -17.53 -26.81 13.04
N MET A 118 -17.92 -25.76 12.31
CA MET A 118 -17.17 -25.25 11.16
C MET A 118 -16.35 -24.01 11.51
N GLU A 119 -15.03 -24.14 11.40
CA GLU A 119 -14.09 -23.03 11.56
C GLU A 119 -13.79 -22.38 10.20
N ILE A 120 -14.23 -21.13 10.01
CA ILE A 120 -13.93 -20.36 8.80
C ILE A 120 -12.74 -19.43 9.10
N LEU A 121 -11.64 -19.64 8.39
CA LEU A 121 -10.41 -18.86 8.46
C LEU A 121 -10.19 -18.11 7.15
N GLY A 122 -9.47 -17.01 7.24
CA GLY A 122 -9.08 -16.17 6.13
C GLY A 122 -7.57 -15.97 6.11
N VAL A 123 -6.99 -16.05 4.93
CA VAL A 123 -5.60 -15.78 4.64
C VAL A 123 -5.57 -14.73 3.54
N TYR A 124 -4.96 -13.58 3.83
CA TYR A 124 -4.64 -12.58 2.84
C TYR A 124 -3.21 -12.85 2.37
N TYR A 125 -3.06 -13.53 1.24
CA TYR A 125 -1.76 -13.84 0.69
C TYR A 125 -1.30 -12.75 -0.28
N LYS A 126 -0.12 -12.18 -0.02
CA LYS A 126 0.45 -11.17 -0.92
C LYS A 126 1.94 -11.32 -1.15
N THR A 127 2.32 -11.40 -2.43
CA THR A 127 3.71 -11.46 -2.89
C THR A 127 4.33 -10.08 -3.12
N GLY A 128 3.57 -9.07 -3.50
CA GLY A 128 4.07 -7.70 -3.61
C GLY A 128 4.25 -7.02 -2.25
N TYR A 129 4.67 -5.76 -2.29
CA TYR A 129 4.79 -4.94 -1.07
C TYR A 129 3.42 -4.80 -0.38
N ILE A 130 3.38 -5.05 0.92
CA ILE A 130 2.19 -4.87 1.76
C ILE A 130 2.28 -3.48 2.40
N PHE A 131 1.38 -2.59 2.00
CA PHE A 131 1.35 -1.23 2.51
C PHE A 131 0.61 -1.18 3.86
N ASP A 132 1.04 -0.30 4.78
CA ASP A 132 0.45 -0.19 6.13
C ASP A 132 -1.07 -0.01 6.11
N ASN A 133 -1.61 0.70 5.11
CA ASN A 133 -3.05 0.93 4.98
C ASN A 133 -3.83 -0.36 4.68
N GLU A 134 -3.20 -1.34 4.03
CA GLU A 134 -3.77 -2.67 3.82
C GLU A 134 -3.80 -3.46 5.13
N VAL A 135 -2.69 -3.41 5.89
CA VAL A 135 -2.60 -4.03 7.23
C VAL A 135 -3.67 -3.45 8.14
N SER A 136 -3.77 -2.11 8.23
CA SER A 136 -4.78 -1.45 9.04
C SER A 136 -6.21 -1.75 8.60
N TYR A 137 -6.44 -2.00 7.30
CA TYR A 137 -7.76 -2.44 6.83
C TYR A 137 -8.12 -3.83 7.37
N ILE A 138 -7.18 -4.77 7.29
CA ILE A 138 -7.35 -6.14 7.78
C ILE A 138 -7.53 -6.13 9.30
N ASP A 139 -6.76 -5.33 10.04
CA ASP A 139 -6.88 -5.20 11.49
C ASP A 139 -8.25 -4.67 11.89
N ARG A 140 -8.73 -3.58 11.27
CA ARG A 140 -10.10 -3.05 11.53
C ARG A 140 -11.20 -4.04 11.17
N PHE A 141 -10.99 -4.85 10.13
CA PHE A 141 -11.92 -5.93 9.82
C PHE A 141 -11.91 -7.00 10.93
N ASN A 142 -10.71 -7.34 11.42
CA ASN A 142 -10.54 -8.34 12.45
C ASN A 142 -11.07 -7.90 13.83
N GLU A 143 -11.05 -6.60 14.14
CA GLU A 143 -11.69 -6.05 15.35
C GLU A 143 -13.20 -6.32 15.39
N LYS A 144 -13.85 -6.42 14.23
CA LYS A 144 -15.32 -6.61 14.12
C LYS A 144 -15.72 -8.07 13.98
N ILE A 145 -15.02 -8.81 13.11
CA ILE A 145 -15.40 -10.16 12.69
C ILE A 145 -14.30 -11.18 13.01
N GLY A 146 -13.02 -10.76 12.89
CA GLY A 146 -11.85 -11.48 13.40
C GLY A 146 -11.60 -12.84 12.78
N LYS A 147 -11.11 -12.93 11.53
CA LYS A 147 -10.70 -14.21 10.91
C LYS A 147 -9.70 -14.11 9.74
N PHE A 148 -9.17 -12.94 9.37
CA PHE A 148 -8.18 -12.85 8.30
C PHE A 148 -6.78 -12.60 8.84
N LYS A 149 -5.78 -13.34 8.35
CA LYS A 149 -4.37 -13.10 8.70
C LYS A 149 -3.56 -12.87 7.45
N VAL A 150 -2.60 -11.95 7.54
CA VAL A 150 -1.66 -11.69 6.44
C VAL A 150 -0.69 -12.84 6.36
N PHE A 151 -0.54 -13.40 5.17
CA PHE A 151 0.55 -14.31 4.80
C PHE A 151 1.39 -13.58 3.75
N ASN A 152 2.61 -13.20 4.08
CA ASN A 152 3.44 -12.35 3.25
C ASN A 152 4.48 -13.15 2.45
N ARG A 153 5.14 -12.45 1.51
CA ARG A 153 6.19 -13.04 0.66
C ARG A 153 7.32 -13.70 1.46
N GLN A 154 7.77 -13.10 2.56
CA GLN A 154 8.88 -13.64 3.35
C GLN A 154 8.50 -14.96 4.01
N GLU A 155 7.28 -15.06 4.51
CA GLU A 155 6.77 -16.31 5.09
C GLU A 155 6.67 -17.41 4.02
N MET A 156 6.18 -17.08 2.81
CA MET A 156 6.20 -18.04 1.70
C MET A 156 7.63 -18.48 1.31
N ILE A 157 8.57 -17.53 1.20
CA ILE A 157 9.98 -17.82 0.93
C ILE A 157 10.53 -18.77 1.99
N HIS A 158 10.21 -18.53 3.27
CA HIS A 158 10.64 -19.38 4.36
C HIS A 158 10.11 -20.81 4.19
N VAL A 159 8.81 -21.01 3.97
CA VAL A 159 8.24 -22.35 3.75
C VAL A 159 8.91 -23.03 2.56
N ILE A 160 8.98 -22.37 1.40
CA ILE A 160 9.56 -22.94 0.17
C ILE A 160 11.04 -23.29 0.36
N SER A 161 11.83 -22.44 1.01
CA SER A 161 13.27 -22.65 1.20
C SER A 161 13.61 -23.94 1.93
N THR A 162 12.71 -24.47 2.76
CA THR A 162 12.92 -25.74 3.47
C THR A 162 12.83 -26.98 2.57
N TYR A 163 12.31 -26.83 1.35
CA TYR A 163 12.08 -27.95 0.41
C TYR A 163 12.86 -27.84 -0.91
N ILE A 164 13.67 -26.79 -1.11
CA ILE A 164 14.39 -26.55 -2.37
C ILE A 164 15.33 -27.71 -2.76
N ASP A 165 15.97 -28.34 -1.79
CA ASP A 165 16.95 -29.41 -2.08
C ASP A 165 16.29 -30.77 -2.36
N VAL A 166 15.00 -30.93 -2.02
CA VAL A 166 14.29 -32.22 -2.10
C VAL A 166 13.20 -32.26 -3.17
N ILE A 167 12.62 -31.11 -3.55
CA ILE A 167 11.67 -31.01 -4.65
C ILE A 167 12.43 -30.77 -5.95
N SER A 168 12.17 -31.57 -6.99
CA SER A 168 12.82 -31.43 -8.30
C SER A 168 11.97 -30.68 -9.34
N SER A 169 10.73 -30.32 -8.98
CA SER A 169 9.78 -29.65 -9.87
C SER A 169 10.26 -28.27 -10.34
N ASP A 170 10.38 -28.08 -11.65
CA ASP A 170 10.73 -26.78 -12.24
C ASP A 170 9.71 -25.68 -11.90
N ILE A 171 8.41 -26.04 -11.75
CA ILE A 171 7.35 -25.11 -11.36
C ILE A 171 7.59 -24.58 -9.95
N PHE A 172 8.02 -25.45 -9.03
CA PHE A 172 8.35 -25.09 -7.65
C PHE A 172 9.53 -24.12 -7.60
N HIS A 173 10.62 -24.48 -8.29
CA HIS A 173 11.82 -23.66 -8.35
C HIS A 173 11.60 -22.34 -9.08
N ASP A 174 10.83 -22.33 -10.17
CA ASP A 174 10.50 -21.10 -10.89
C ASP A 174 9.69 -20.14 -10.02
N TYR A 175 8.73 -20.65 -9.23
CA TYR A 175 7.99 -19.79 -8.32
C TYR A 175 8.89 -19.22 -7.22
N TYR A 176 9.76 -20.05 -6.64
CA TYR A 176 10.73 -19.63 -5.62
C TYR A 176 11.66 -18.52 -6.14
N ASP A 177 12.28 -18.75 -7.30
CA ASP A 177 13.20 -17.80 -7.92
C ASP A 177 12.51 -16.47 -8.22
N TYR A 178 11.24 -16.53 -8.68
CA TYR A 178 10.44 -15.34 -8.96
C TYR A 178 10.15 -14.52 -7.69
N ILE A 179 9.65 -15.14 -6.62
CA ILE A 179 9.37 -14.38 -5.38
C ILE A 179 10.67 -13.90 -4.72
N LEU A 180 11.80 -14.62 -4.88
CA LEU A 180 13.09 -14.17 -4.39
C LEU A 180 13.59 -12.94 -5.15
N GLU A 181 13.36 -12.85 -6.46
CA GLU A 181 13.65 -11.66 -7.27
C GLU A 181 12.83 -10.46 -6.78
N LEU A 182 11.53 -10.63 -6.53
CA LEU A 182 10.68 -9.56 -5.95
C LEU A 182 11.19 -9.10 -4.58
N GLN A 183 11.69 -10.03 -3.75
CA GLN A 183 12.29 -9.71 -2.45
C GLN A 183 13.56 -8.87 -2.62
N GLN A 184 14.43 -9.24 -3.55
CA GLN A 184 15.68 -8.52 -3.84
C GLN A 184 15.41 -7.12 -4.42
N GLU A 185 14.40 -6.98 -5.28
CA GLU A 185 14.00 -5.68 -5.81
C GLU A 185 13.54 -4.72 -4.70
N GLU A 186 12.72 -5.21 -3.76
CA GLU A 186 12.28 -4.41 -2.60
C GLU A 186 13.45 -4.02 -1.68
N GLU A 187 14.36 -4.95 -1.40
CA GLU A 187 15.57 -4.69 -0.60
C GLU A 187 16.48 -3.66 -1.27
N LEU A 188 16.65 -3.74 -2.59
CA LEU A 188 17.39 -2.75 -3.36
C LEU A 188 16.73 -1.37 -3.29
N ILE A 189 15.40 -1.29 -3.38
CA ILE A 189 14.67 -0.03 -3.21
C ILE A 189 14.96 0.58 -1.85
N LYS A 190 14.87 -0.21 -0.77
CA LYS A 190 15.15 0.23 0.61
C LYS A 190 16.60 0.69 0.78
N ALA A 191 17.56 -0.08 0.28
CA ALA A 191 18.98 0.26 0.34
C ALA A 191 19.31 1.55 -0.44
N ASN A 192 18.74 1.70 -1.63
CA ASN A 192 18.90 2.90 -2.45
C ASN A 192 18.34 4.15 -1.74
N LEU A 193 17.18 4.04 -1.08
CA LEU A 193 16.62 5.14 -0.30
C LEU A 193 17.50 5.48 0.91
N ALA A 194 17.94 4.47 1.66
CA ALA A 194 18.80 4.65 2.83
C ALA A 194 20.18 5.25 2.49
N SER A 195 20.71 4.99 1.27
CA SER A 195 21.98 5.56 0.82
C SER A 195 21.94 7.08 0.66
N LYS A 196 20.74 7.66 0.49
CA LYS A 196 20.49 9.09 0.20
C LYS A 196 21.22 9.63 -1.04
N GLU A 197 21.89 8.78 -1.82
CA GLU A 197 22.51 9.13 -3.10
C GLU A 197 21.42 9.50 -4.12
N LEU A 198 21.54 10.69 -4.70
CA LEU A 198 20.50 11.30 -5.53
C LEU A 198 19.97 10.39 -6.64
N ASP A 199 20.86 9.74 -7.40
CA ASP A 199 20.47 8.90 -8.54
C ASP A 199 19.83 7.59 -8.09
N LYS A 200 20.32 6.99 -7.01
CA LYS A 200 19.74 5.78 -6.41
C LYS A 200 18.35 6.08 -5.87
N VAL A 201 18.17 7.17 -5.13
CA VAL A 201 16.85 7.62 -4.65
C VAL A 201 15.91 7.85 -5.83
N LYS A 202 16.31 8.62 -6.85
CA LYS A 202 15.49 8.84 -8.05
C LYS A 202 15.11 7.55 -8.77
N SER A 203 15.99 6.55 -8.78
CA SER A 203 15.69 5.24 -9.36
C SER A 203 14.58 4.52 -8.59
N SER A 204 14.63 4.55 -7.25
CA SER A 204 13.61 3.98 -6.37
C SER A 204 12.25 4.69 -6.50
N LEU A 205 12.24 6.02 -6.64
CA LEU A 205 11.01 6.83 -6.78
C LEU A 205 10.23 6.57 -8.08
N LYS A 206 10.77 5.77 -9.02
CA LYS A 206 10.02 5.24 -10.18
C LYS A 206 8.91 4.29 -9.78
N THR A 207 9.04 3.65 -8.63
CA THR A 207 8.10 2.67 -8.12
C THR A 207 7.16 3.31 -7.10
N ASP A 208 5.96 2.78 -6.95
CA ASP A 208 5.04 3.18 -5.88
C ASP A 208 5.57 2.80 -4.49
N VAL A 209 6.24 1.66 -4.38
CA VAL A 209 6.94 1.21 -3.16
C VAL A 209 7.99 2.23 -2.73
N GLY A 210 8.86 2.66 -3.64
CA GLY A 210 9.90 3.63 -3.33
C GLY A 210 9.35 5.00 -2.93
N GLN A 211 8.27 5.45 -3.59
CA GLN A 211 7.59 6.69 -3.19
C GLN A 211 6.92 6.57 -1.81
N TRP A 212 6.29 5.42 -1.53
CA TRP A 212 5.67 5.17 -0.24
C TRP A 212 6.67 5.18 0.90
N ILE A 213 7.78 4.44 0.77
CA ILE A 213 8.84 4.37 1.79
C ILE A 213 9.41 5.77 2.03
N PHE A 214 9.75 6.52 0.98
CA PHE A 214 10.26 7.88 1.10
C PHE A 214 9.29 8.81 1.84
N MET A 215 7.99 8.76 1.47
CA MET A 215 6.96 9.59 2.12
C MET A 215 6.69 9.16 3.57
N LYS A 216 6.77 7.87 3.88
CA LYS A 216 6.66 7.34 5.25
C LYS A 216 7.84 7.76 6.12
N GLU A 217 9.05 7.75 5.59
CA GLU A 217 10.22 8.23 6.33
C GLU A 217 10.11 9.74 6.60
N LEU A 218 9.59 10.50 5.62
CA LEU A 218 9.45 11.96 5.72
C LEU A 218 8.32 12.40 6.66
N PHE A 219 7.16 11.75 6.59
CA PHE A 219 5.95 12.17 7.29
C PHE A 219 5.47 11.20 8.37
N GLY A 220 6.08 10.03 8.53
CA GLY A 220 5.60 8.97 9.44
C GLY A 220 5.44 9.45 10.88
N LYS A 221 6.46 10.12 11.42
CA LYS A 221 6.43 10.69 12.78
C LYS A 221 5.40 11.83 12.94
N ILE A 222 5.06 12.50 11.85
CA ILE A 222 4.03 13.55 11.84
C ILE A 222 2.65 12.86 11.85
N ALA A 223 2.45 11.88 10.98
CA ALA A 223 1.21 11.11 10.86
C ALA A 223 0.86 10.31 12.13
N GLU A 224 1.85 9.84 12.88
CA GLU A 224 1.64 9.14 14.16
C GLU A 224 1.09 10.07 15.27
N LYS A 225 1.32 11.38 15.16
CA LYS A 225 0.92 12.38 16.17
C LYS A 225 -0.34 13.16 15.80
N ASP A 226 -0.79 13.05 14.56
CA ASP A 226 -1.93 13.79 14.02
C ASP A 226 -2.81 12.85 13.20
N ASP A 227 -3.95 12.52 13.77
CA ASP A 227 -4.99 11.66 13.21
C ASP A 227 -5.66 12.26 11.96
N LYS A 228 -5.45 13.55 11.66
CA LYS A 228 -5.84 14.17 10.38
C LYS A 228 -4.81 13.93 9.27
N THR A 229 -3.59 13.52 9.62
CA THR A 229 -2.51 13.28 8.66
C THR A 229 -2.56 11.85 8.13
N SER A 230 -2.63 11.68 6.80
CA SER A 230 -2.68 10.35 6.18
C SER A 230 -1.95 10.24 4.86
N ILE A 231 -1.24 9.14 4.67
CA ILE A 231 -0.48 8.84 3.46
C ILE A 231 -1.28 7.91 2.57
N ARG A 232 -1.37 8.24 1.28
CA ARG A 232 -2.09 7.45 0.26
C ARG A 232 -1.30 7.41 -1.03
N ARG A 233 -1.43 6.31 -1.76
CA ARG A 233 -0.85 6.13 -3.09
C ARG A 233 -1.93 6.13 -4.16
N GLY A 234 -1.54 6.45 -5.38
CA GLY A 234 -2.36 6.23 -6.55
C GLY A 234 -1.53 6.18 -7.82
N ASN A 235 -2.24 6.08 -8.94
CA ASN A 235 -1.61 5.96 -10.25
C ASN A 235 -2.32 6.88 -11.24
N SER A 236 -1.55 7.49 -12.13
CA SER A 236 -2.08 8.26 -13.25
C SER A 236 -1.37 7.83 -14.52
N SER A 237 -2.09 7.15 -15.41
CA SER A 237 -1.58 6.67 -16.70
C SER A 237 -0.29 5.85 -16.59
N GLY A 238 -0.25 4.92 -15.64
CA GLY A 238 0.90 4.05 -15.38
C GLY A 238 1.99 4.67 -14.50
N ARG A 239 1.82 5.92 -14.05
CA ARG A 239 2.80 6.62 -13.20
C ARG A 239 2.33 6.68 -11.75
N PRO A 240 3.10 6.17 -10.78
CA PRO A 240 2.73 6.26 -9.39
C PRO A 240 2.90 7.69 -8.86
N TRP A 241 2.00 8.06 -7.97
CA TRP A 241 2.11 9.22 -7.11
C TRP A 241 1.81 8.80 -5.67
N THR A 242 2.40 9.49 -4.71
CA THR A 242 2.12 9.31 -3.28
C THR A 242 1.85 10.65 -2.65
N GLN A 243 0.82 10.76 -1.82
CA GLN A 243 0.47 11.99 -1.14
C GLN A 243 0.37 11.80 0.38
N CYS A 244 0.68 12.85 1.12
CA CYS A 244 0.46 12.97 2.56
C CYS A 244 -0.51 14.13 2.82
N SER A 245 -1.75 13.82 3.17
CA SER A 245 -2.76 14.81 3.58
C SER A 245 -2.45 15.31 4.98
N PHE A 246 -2.62 16.60 5.23
CA PHE A 246 -2.45 17.21 6.57
C PHE A 246 -3.57 18.21 6.93
N ILE A 247 -4.40 18.61 5.97
CA ILE A 247 -5.71 19.22 6.23
C ILE A 247 -6.74 18.45 5.38
N PRO A 248 -7.72 17.75 5.98
CA PRO A 248 -8.79 17.11 5.23
C PRO A 248 -9.77 18.16 4.67
N SER A 249 -10.52 17.81 3.64
CA SER A 249 -11.54 18.71 3.08
C SER A 249 -12.69 18.96 4.06
N ASN A 250 -13.35 20.11 3.92
CA ASN A 250 -14.51 20.53 4.70
C ASN A 250 -14.21 20.61 6.21
N THR A 251 -13.03 21.09 6.59
CA THR A 251 -12.67 21.34 7.99
C THR A 251 -13.39 22.54 8.57
N SER A 252 -13.67 23.57 7.77
CA SER A 252 -14.51 24.72 8.13
C SER A 252 -15.22 25.27 6.90
N ASP A 253 -16.21 26.14 7.12
CA ASP A 253 -16.91 26.83 6.03
C ASP A 253 -16.00 27.87 5.36
N GLU A 254 -15.07 28.46 6.11
CA GLU A 254 -14.09 29.44 5.61
C GLU A 254 -12.94 28.79 4.83
N PHE A 255 -12.61 27.53 5.17
CA PHE A 255 -11.58 26.73 4.51
C PHE A 255 -12.11 25.31 4.23
N PRO A 256 -12.88 25.14 3.13
CA PRO A 256 -13.46 23.86 2.77
C PRO A 256 -12.48 22.94 2.02
N GLU A 257 -11.28 23.40 1.67
CA GLU A 257 -10.31 22.65 0.89
C GLU A 257 -9.49 21.64 1.70
N ALA A 258 -8.99 20.62 1.01
CA ALA A 258 -7.95 19.75 1.54
C ALA A 258 -6.56 20.29 1.18
N LEU A 259 -5.61 20.15 2.09
CA LEU A 259 -4.18 20.38 1.83
C LEU A 259 -3.36 19.10 2.01
N PHE A 260 -2.43 18.89 1.07
CA PHE A 260 -1.56 17.73 1.08
C PHE A 260 -0.21 18.00 0.41
N TYR A 261 0.79 17.22 0.81
CA TYR A 261 2.01 17.02 0.04
C TYR A 261 1.79 15.94 -1.01
N ARG A 262 2.35 16.12 -2.21
CA ARG A 262 2.35 15.12 -3.27
C ARG A 262 3.74 14.91 -3.84
N LEU A 263 4.21 13.68 -3.78
CA LEU A 263 5.37 13.16 -4.48
C LEU A 263 4.94 12.59 -5.83
N ASP A 264 5.47 13.17 -6.90
CA ASP A 264 5.11 12.82 -8.27
C ASP A 264 6.29 13.12 -9.21
N ARG A 265 6.11 12.88 -10.52
CA ARG A 265 7.10 13.12 -11.56
C ARG A 265 6.52 13.90 -12.73
N ARG A 266 7.29 14.90 -13.17
CA ARG A 266 7.09 15.59 -14.45
C ARG A 266 8.39 15.69 -15.23
N LYS A 267 8.41 16.45 -16.33
CA LYS A 267 9.55 16.52 -17.27
C LYS A 267 10.86 16.87 -16.56
N GLU A 268 10.80 17.78 -15.59
CA GLU A 268 11.93 18.30 -14.83
C GLU A 268 12.45 17.32 -13.76
N GLY A 269 11.71 16.25 -13.46
CA GLY A 269 12.11 15.21 -12.50
C GLY A 269 11.04 14.90 -11.45
N TYR A 270 11.48 14.20 -10.41
CA TYR A 270 10.67 13.94 -9.21
C TYR A 270 10.59 15.20 -8.37
N TYR A 271 9.42 15.44 -7.78
CA TYR A 271 9.18 16.60 -6.95
C TYR A 271 8.21 16.29 -5.82
N LEU A 272 8.40 16.98 -4.71
CA LEU A 272 7.45 17.09 -3.62
C LEU A 272 6.74 18.45 -3.73
N SER A 273 5.43 18.46 -3.84
CA SER A 273 4.64 19.70 -3.92
C SER A 273 3.62 19.81 -2.81
N VAL A 274 3.39 21.03 -2.33
CA VAL A 274 2.25 21.34 -1.45
C VAL A 274 1.08 21.74 -2.34
N ARG A 275 -0.10 21.16 -2.10
CA ARG A 275 -1.27 21.34 -2.98
C ARG A 275 -2.54 21.67 -2.21
N GLN A 276 -3.38 22.47 -2.87
CA GLN A 276 -4.75 22.77 -2.47
C GLN A 276 -5.71 21.96 -3.35
N TYR A 277 -6.69 21.29 -2.73
CA TYR A 277 -7.70 20.54 -3.44
C TYR A 277 -9.13 20.83 -2.99
N TYR A 278 -10.02 21.04 -3.97
CA TYR A 278 -11.44 21.18 -3.74
C TYR A 278 -12.25 20.43 -4.79
N ASN A 279 -13.08 19.48 -4.36
CA ASN A 279 -13.95 18.72 -5.26
C ASN A 279 -15.31 19.38 -5.40
N TYR A 280 -15.45 20.23 -6.42
CA TYR A 280 -16.72 20.93 -6.71
C TYR A 280 -17.90 19.99 -6.97
N GLU A 281 -17.66 18.85 -7.62
CA GLU A 281 -18.73 17.89 -7.96
C GLU A 281 -19.27 17.19 -6.71
N ALA A 282 -18.39 16.76 -5.82
CA ALA A 282 -18.80 16.13 -4.56
C ALA A 282 -19.53 17.10 -3.62
N ASN A 283 -19.36 18.41 -3.83
CA ASN A 283 -20.02 19.46 -3.06
C ASN A 283 -21.10 20.19 -3.89
N ALA A 284 -21.50 19.66 -5.05
CA ALA A 284 -22.44 20.33 -5.96
C ALA A 284 -23.77 20.66 -5.28
N SER A 285 -24.25 19.79 -4.39
CA SER A 285 -25.47 19.97 -3.60
C SER A 285 -25.36 21.05 -2.51
N LYS A 286 -24.14 21.44 -2.13
CA LYS A 286 -23.86 22.53 -1.18
C LYS A 286 -23.65 23.88 -1.86
N LEU A 287 -23.61 23.90 -3.20
CA LEU A 287 -23.42 25.13 -3.95
C LEU A 287 -24.69 25.99 -3.80
N ASN A 288 -24.59 27.07 -3.03
CA ASN A 288 -25.66 28.08 -2.89
C ASN A 288 -25.47 29.25 -3.86
N GLN A 289 -24.40 29.23 -4.65
CA GLN A 289 -24.02 30.22 -5.64
C GLN A 289 -23.42 29.55 -6.89
N PRO A 290 -23.27 30.26 -8.02
CA PRO A 290 -22.70 29.68 -9.23
C PRO A 290 -21.31 29.07 -9.01
N LEU A 291 -21.00 27.97 -9.71
CA LEU A 291 -19.73 27.26 -9.61
C LEU A 291 -18.51 28.18 -9.81
N ASP A 292 -18.63 29.18 -10.69
CA ASP A 292 -17.54 30.11 -10.96
C ASP A 292 -17.23 31.04 -9.78
N SER A 293 -18.19 31.31 -8.89
CA SER A 293 -17.92 32.02 -7.63
C SER A 293 -17.01 31.19 -6.73
N TYR A 294 -17.32 29.91 -6.51
CA TYR A 294 -16.46 29.00 -5.73
C TYR A 294 -15.08 28.80 -6.35
N ARG A 295 -14.97 28.82 -7.69
CA ARG A 295 -13.68 28.77 -8.38
C ARG A 295 -12.85 30.02 -8.11
N ARG A 296 -13.46 31.21 -8.16
CA ARG A 296 -12.79 32.48 -7.83
C ARG A 296 -12.34 32.52 -6.38
N GLU A 297 -13.22 32.19 -5.44
CA GLU A 297 -12.89 32.13 -4.02
C GLU A 297 -11.77 31.14 -3.71
N LYS A 298 -11.79 29.95 -4.34
CA LYS A 298 -10.68 28.99 -4.21
C LYS A 298 -9.36 29.60 -4.72
N VAL A 299 -9.38 30.34 -5.83
CA VAL A 299 -8.20 31.00 -6.39
C VAL A 299 -7.71 32.12 -5.46
N GLU A 300 -8.60 32.87 -4.82
CA GLU A 300 -8.24 33.88 -3.80
C GLU A 300 -7.55 33.22 -2.60
N ARG A 301 -8.13 32.14 -2.05
CA ARG A 301 -7.50 31.34 -1.00
C ARG A 301 -6.18 30.71 -1.45
N LEU A 302 -6.07 30.29 -2.72
CA LEU A 302 -4.81 29.80 -3.29
C LEU A 302 -3.73 30.89 -3.27
N GLN A 303 -4.05 32.15 -3.59
CA GLN A 303 -3.09 33.24 -3.51
C GLN A 303 -2.64 33.50 -2.07
N ALA A 304 -3.57 33.48 -1.10
CA ALA A 304 -3.24 33.58 0.32
C ALA A 304 -2.31 32.43 0.77
N LEU A 305 -2.62 31.18 0.40
CA LEU A 305 -1.76 30.02 0.70
C LEU A 305 -0.37 30.14 0.07
N ILE A 306 -0.27 30.64 -1.16
CA ILE A 306 1.02 30.90 -1.81
C ILE A 306 1.79 31.97 -1.04
N GLN A 307 1.13 33.06 -0.63
CA GLN A 307 1.77 34.12 0.15
C GLN A 307 2.33 33.58 1.48
N LEU A 308 1.52 32.84 2.25
CA LEU A 308 1.96 32.18 3.49
C LEU A 308 3.14 31.22 3.26
N PHE A 309 3.12 30.49 2.15
CA PHE A 309 4.23 29.59 1.78
C PHE A 309 5.51 30.39 1.54
N GLU A 310 5.44 31.47 0.75
CA GLU A 310 6.62 32.30 0.45
C GLU A 310 7.14 33.02 1.70
N ASP A 311 6.25 33.51 2.57
CA ASP A 311 6.64 34.15 3.84
C ASP A 311 7.32 33.15 4.79
N THR A 312 6.81 31.91 4.85
CA THR A 312 7.46 30.83 5.58
C THR A 312 8.86 30.54 5.01
N MET A 313 9.00 30.46 3.68
CA MET A 313 10.30 30.28 3.03
C MET A 313 11.28 31.42 3.32
N GLN A 314 10.83 32.68 3.32
CA GLN A 314 11.67 33.83 3.66
C GLN A 314 12.13 33.80 5.12
N HIS A 315 11.28 33.31 6.02
CA HIS A 315 11.65 33.14 7.40
C HIS A 315 12.80 32.12 7.56
N PHE A 316 12.67 30.93 6.97
CA PHE A 316 13.74 29.93 6.96
C PHE A 316 15.02 30.42 6.29
N LYS A 317 14.91 31.24 5.24
CA LYS A 317 16.06 31.87 4.60
C LYS A 317 16.85 32.75 5.56
N LYS A 318 16.19 33.42 6.50
CA LYS A 318 16.85 34.27 7.52
C LYS A 318 17.47 33.45 8.63
N GLU A 319 16.78 32.41 9.10
CA GLU A 319 17.24 31.61 10.24
C GLU A 319 18.31 30.57 9.85
N ASN A 320 18.09 29.82 8.77
CA ASN A 320 18.90 28.66 8.39
C ASN A 320 19.12 28.56 6.87
N PRO A 321 19.81 29.53 6.24
CA PRO A 321 19.95 29.60 4.77
C PRO A 321 20.66 28.39 4.15
N ARG A 322 21.50 27.67 4.91
CA ARG A 322 22.28 26.53 4.41
C ARG A 322 21.40 25.32 4.03
N TYR A 323 20.26 25.18 4.69
CA TYR A 323 19.33 24.04 4.54
C TYR A 323 18.07 24.41 3.76
N LEU A 324 17.97 25.65 3.27
CA LEU A 324 16.83 26.11 2.49
C LEU A 324 16.73 25.35 1.17
N LEU A 325 15.55 24.82 0.88
CA LEU A 325 15.24 24.23 -0.41
C LEU A 325 14.97 25.32 -1.46
N GLU A 326 15.42 25.10 -2.70
CA GLU A 326 15.02 25.91 -3.84
C GLU A 326 13.57 25.61 -4.24
N ASN A 327 12.74 26.65 -4.26
CA ASN A 327 11.37 26.56 -4.76
C ASN A 327 11.36 26.43 -6.30
N GLY A 328 10.67 25.42 -6.79
CA GLY A 328 10.48 25.13 -8.20
C GLY A 328 9.32 25.92 -8.80
N LYS A 329 9.28 25.99 -10.13
CA LYS A 329 8.19 26.65 -10.84
C LYS A 329 6.86 25.90 -10.62
N ARG A 330 5.85 26.60 -10.09
CA ARG A 330 4.47 26.08 -9.98
C ARG A 330 3.79 25.99 -11.34
N VAL A 331 2.87 25.05 -11.49
CA VAL A 331 1.82 25.10 -12.52
C VAL A 331 0.81 26.16 -12.09
N THR A 332 0.72 27.24 -12.87
CA THR A 332 -0.23 28.32 -12.58
C THR A 332 -1.67 27.85 -12.76
N ASP A 333 -2.51 28.18 -11.78
CA ASP A 333 -3.95 28.01 -11.87
C ASP A 333 -4.65 29.35 -11.68
N ARG A 334 -5.39 29.76 -12.71
CA ARG A 334 -6.25 30.96 -12.69
C ARG A 334 -7.72 30.61 -12.90
N ALA A 335 -8.02 29.32 -13.13
CA ALA A 335 -9.33 28.85 -13.52
C ALA A 335 -10.09 28.19 -12.36
N GLY A 336 -9.45 28.05 -11.19
CA GLY A 336 -10.02 27.30 -10.07
C GLY A 336 -10.15 25.82 -10.42
N LYS A 337 -9.05 25.21 -10.86
CA LYS A 337 -9.01 23.75 -11.02
C LYS A 337 -9.19 23.10 -9.66
N LYS A 338 -9.68 21.86 -9.66
CA LYS A 338 -9.85 21.09 -8.42
C LYS A 338 -8.56 21.01 -7.63
N GLU A 339 -7.41 20.84 -8.30
CA GLU A 339 -6.09 20.72 -7.67
C GLU A 339 -5.15 21.83 -8.18
N SER A 340 -4.43 22.48 -7.26
CA SER A 340 -3.51 23.59 -7.56
C SER A 340 -2.24 23.49 -6.72
N GLU A 341 -1.09 23.90 -7.28
CA GLU A 341 0.21 23.88 -6.59
C GLU A 341 0.43 25.17 -5.78
N ILE A 342 0.76 25.03 -4.49
CA ILE A 342 1.14 26.12 -3.58
C ILE A 342 2.66 26.31 -3.56
N GLY A 343 3.42 25.20 -3.58
CA GLY A 343 4.88 25.20 -3.59
C GLY A 343 5.43 23.89 -4.14
N VAL A 344 6.64 23.92 -4.70
CA VAL A 344 7.24 22.74 -5.37
C VAL A 344 8.71 22.63 -5.02
N PHE A 345 9.15 21.45 -4.60
CA PHE A 345 10.56 21.13 -4.36
C PHE A 345 10.96 19.97 -5.27
N PHE A 346 11.74 20.26 -6.31
CA PHE A 346 12.30 19.20 -7.15
C PHE A 346 13.41 18.47 -6.42
N ILE A 347 13.47 17.15 -6.53
CA ILE A 347 14.54 16.32 -5.95
C ILE A 347 15.72 16.34 -6.93
N ASN A 348 16.78 17.08 -6.60
CA ASN A 348 17.93 17.32 -7.47
C ASN A 348 19.20 17.63 -6.65
N GLU A 349 20.28 18.05 -7.31
CA GLU A 349 21.56 18.35 -6.65
C GLU A 349 21.48 19.50 -5.64
N LYS A 350 20.52 20.40 -5.81
CA LYS A 350 20.33 21.56 -4.93
C LYS A 350 19.42 21.22 -3.75
N ASN A 351 18.37 20.45 -4.03
CA ASN A 351 17.39 19.89 -3.11
C ASN A 351 17.62 18.38 -3.01
N THR A 352 18.75 18.00 -2.42
CA THR A 352 19.13 16.59 -2.24
C THR A 352 18.11 15.89 -1.34
N PRO A 353 17.98 14.55 -1.42
CA PRO A 353 17.13 13.76 -0.51
C PRO A 353 17.34 14.14 0.96
N ASP A 354 18.58 14.22 1.44
CA ASP A 354 18.88 14.61 2.83
C ASP A 354 18.32 15.96 3.24
N LYS A 355 18.61 17.00 2.45
CA LYS A 355 18.04 18.33 2.67
C LYS A 355 16.51 18.32 2.72
N ILE A 356 15.84 17.52 1.89
CA ILE A 356 14.39 17.39 1.93
C ILE A 356 13.94 16.75 3.25
N MET A 357 14.60 15.67 3.66
CA MET A 357 14.28 14.96 4.90
C MET A 357 14.50 15.82 6.15
N GLU A 358 15.48 16.72 6.12
CA GLU A 358 15.77 17.66 7.21
C GLU A 358 14.81 18.86 7.20
N PHE A 359 14.60 19.49 6.03
CA PHE A 359 13.87 20.75 5.93
C PHE A 359 12.35 20.60 6.05
N ILE A 360 11.76 19.61 5.40
CA ILE A 360 10.30 19.52 5.26
C ILE A 360 9.57 19.36 6.60
N PRO A 361 10.04 18.57 7.59
CA PRO A 361 9.34 18.46 8.87
C PRO A 361 9.22 19.81 9.61
N GLU A 362 10.29 20.61 9.64
CA GLU A 362 10.28 21.93 10.27
C GLU A 362 9.43 22.93 9.47
N PHE A 363 9.62 22.96 8.15
CA PHE A 363 8.82 23.78 7.24
C PHE A 363 7.32 23.49 7.41
N HIS A 364 6.96 22.21 7.44
CA HIS A 364 5.58 21.77 7.59
C HIS A 364 4.97 22.27 8.89
N HIS A 365 5.67 22.11 10.01
CA HIS A 365 5.18 22.54 11.32
C HIS A 365 4.87 24.05 11.35
N ARG A 366 5.80 24.87 10.84
CA ARG A 366 5.61 26.32 10.78
C ARG A 366 4.50 26.70 9.79
N PHE A 367 4.53 26.16 8.58
CA PHE A 367 3.54 26.46 7.55
C PHE A 367 2.12 26.09 8.00
N LEU A 368 1.95 24.92 8.64
CA LEU A 368 0.67 24.50 9.20
C LEU A 368 0.19 25.46 10.30
N LYS A 369 1.09 25.95 11.15
CA LYS A 369 0.75 26.95 12.19
C LYS A 369 0.25 28.25 11.58
N GLU A 370 0.92 28.76 10.55
CA GLU A 370 0.48 29.99 9.86
C GLU A 370 -0.89 29.80 9.19
N ILE A 371 -1.13 28.66 8.53
CA ILE A 371 -2.45 28.33 7.95
C ILE A 371 -3.53 28.28 9.03
N LYS A 372 -3.27 27.60 10.15
CA LYS A 372 -4.24 27.53 11.24
C LYS A 372 -4.55 28.90 11.84
N GLY A 373 -3.57 29.80 11.88
CA GLY A 373 -3.76 31.19 12.33
C GLY A 373 -4.60 32.03 11.37
N GLU A 374 -4.36 31.91 10.06
CA GLU A 374 -5.06 32.68 9.03
C GLU A 374 -6.55 32.31 8.93
N TRP A 375 -6.90 31.03 9.09
CA TRP A 375 -8.27 30.53 8.94
C TRP A 375 -8.87 29.95 10.24
N GLU A 376 -8.32 30.32 11.39
CA GLU A 376 -8.78 29.92 12.73
C GLU A 376 -9.09 28.41 12.87
N LEU A 377 -8.24 27.57 12.26
CA LEU A 377 -8.47 26.13 12.21
C LEU A 377 -7.97 25.44 13.49
N ASN A 378 -8.81 24.56 14.05
CA ASN A 378 -8.49 23.74 15.23
C ASN A 378 -7.54 22.57 14.92
#